data_AF-A0AAV4UKU3-F1
#
_entry.id   AF-A0AAV4UKU3-F1
#
_cell.length_a   1.000
_cell.length_b   1.000
_cell.length_c   1.000
_cell.angle_alpha   90.00
_cell.angle_beta   90.00
_cell.angle_gamma   90.00
#
_symmetry.space_group_name_H-M   'P 1'
#
loop_
_entity.id
_entity.type
_entity.pdbx_description
1 polymer ?
#
loop_
_entity_poly.entity_id
_entity_poly.type
_entity_poly.pdbx_seq_one_letter_code
_entity_poly.pdbx_strand_id
1 'polypeptide(L)'
;MIEEADEMETRGSGWSFQEVTYLELKINKYDPLYASSYIDLPKELKSKKAIINVKNKDNKCFMWSILSAIHPVVKDAQRVSKYKKYENELNFKGIKFPISFNDIKKFEKNE
;
A
#
# COMPACT_ATOMS: atom_id res chain seq x y z
N MET A 1 -13.56 23.04 -17.20
CA MET A 1 -14.87 23.48 -16.63
C MET A 1 -14.75 24.75 -15.80
N ILE A 2 -14.03 24.80 -14.66
CA ILE A 2 -13.81 26.08 -13.95
C ILE A 2 -12.88 27.01 -14.75
N GLU A 3 -11.75 26.48 -15.25
CA GLU A 3 -10.82 27.27 -16.07
C GLU A 3 -11.42 27.74 -17.40
N GLU A 4 -12.31 26.95 -18.00
CA GLU A 4 -13.01 27.34 -19.24
C GLU A 4 -14.06 28.43 -19.00
N ALA A 5 -14.73 28.42 -17.84
CA ALA A 5 -15.69 29.47 -17.48
C ALA A 5 -14.97 30.81 -17.26
N ASP A 6 -13.83 30.80 -16.55
CA ASP A 6 -13.00 31.99 -16.31
C ASP A 6 -12.44 32.59 -17.62
N GLU A 7 -12.02 31.74 -18.57
CA GLU A 7 -11.57 32.20 -19.90
C GLU A 7 -12.69 32.85 -20.72
N MET A 8 -13.95 32.43 -20.54
CA MET A 8 -15.08 32.96 -21.30
C MET A 8 -15.58 34.30 -20.75
N GLU A 9 -15.50 34.53 -19.44
CA GLU A 9 -15.84 35.82 -18.81
C GLU A 9 -14.78 36.91 -19.10
N THR A 10 -13.51 36.52 -19.21
CA THR A 10 -12.39 37.48 -19.34
C THR A 10 -12.16 38.02 -20.75
N ARG A 11 -12.85 37.48 -21.78
CA ARG A 11 -12.68 37.90 -23.18
C ARG A 11 -13.51 39.12 -23.61
N GLY A 12 -14.06 39.88 -22.65
CA GLY A 12 -14.76 41.15 -22.93
C GLY A 12 -16.05 41.02 -23.73
N SER A 13 -16.58 39.79 -23.85
CA SER A 13 -17.78 39.45 -24.62
C SER A 13 -19.10 39.75 -23.88
N GLY A 14 -19.03 40.19 -22.62
CA GLY A 14 -20.20 40.52 -21.79
C GLY A 14 -20.95 39.31 -21.23
N TRP A 15 -20.37 38.11 -21.31
CA TRP A 15 -20.95 36.91 -20.73
C TRP A 15 -20.66 36.88 -19.22
N SER A 16 -21.70 36.64 -18.43
CA SER A 16 -21.60 36.40 -16.98
C SER A 16 -22.15 35.02 -16.68
N PHE A 17 -21.41 34.23 -15.90
CA PHE A 17 -21.89 32.98 -15.35
C PHE A 17 -23.17 33.22 -14.53
N GLN A 18 -24.23 32.48 -14.84
CA GLN A 18 -25.54 32.66 -14.20
C GLN A 18 -25.82 31.56 -13.17
N GLU A 19 -25.86 30.30 -13.59
CA GLU A 19 -26.06 29.15 -12.68
C GLU A 19 -25.59 27.82 -13.30
N VAL A 20 -25.25 26.85 -12.43
CA VAL A 20 -25.08 25.45 -12.83
C VAL A 20 -26.43 24.76 -12.70
N THR A 21 -27.03 24.34 -13.81
CA THR A 21 -28.33 23.64 -13.83
C THR A 21 -28.24 22.18 -13.39
N TYR A 22 -27.09 21.53 -13.60
CA TYR A 22 -26.86 20.13 -13.21
C TYR A 22 -25.38 19.84 -13.02
N LEU A 23 -25.05 19.18 -11.91
CA LEU A 23 -23.70 18.69 -11.61
C LEU A 23 -23.79 17.26 -11.09
N GLU A 24 -23.12 16.33 -11.77
CA GLU A 24 -22.97 14.95 -11.31
C GLU A 24 -21.56 14.73 -10.77
N LEU A 25 -21.45 14.42 -9.47
CA LEU A 25 -20.18 14.07 -8.83
C LEU A 25 -20.16 12.57 -8.49
N LYS A 26 -19.31 11.80 -9.16
CA LYS A 26 -19.10 10.37 -8.88
C LYS A 26 -17.93 10.19 -7.93
N ILE A 27 -18.24 10.02 -6.64
CA ILE A 27 -17.24 9.76 -5.61
C ILE A 27 -17.15 8.25 -5.38
N ASN A 28 -15.99 7.68 -5.66
CA ASN A 28 -15.70 6.27 -5.35
C ASN A 28 -14.87 6.20 -4.07
N LYS A 29 -15.20 5.26 -3.18
CA LYS A 29 -14.37 4.99 -1.99
C LYS A 29 -13.05 4.37 -2.45
N TYR A 30 -11.94 5.05 -2.21
CA TYR A 30 -10.61 4.52 -2.42
C TYR A 30 -10.08 3.93 -1.11
N ASP A 31 -9.93 2.61 -1.05
CA ASP A 31 -9.31 1.89 0.07
C ASP A 31 -8.02 1.23 -0.43
N PRO A 32 -6.87 1.93 -0.36
CA PRO A 32 -5.61 1.40 -0.85
C PRO A 32 -5.14 0.21 -0.02
N LEU A 33 -4.42 -0.72 -0.63
CA LEU A 33 -3.69 -1.75 0.10
C LEU A 33 -2.63 -1.09 0.99
N TYR A 34 -2.72 -1.33 2.30
CA TYR A 34 -1.75 -0.87 3.28
C TYR A 34 -0.99 -2.05 3.89
N ALA A 35 0.33 -1.94 3.94
CA ALA A 35 1.13 -2.77 4.82
C ALA A 35 0.92 -2.33 6.28
N SER A 36 1.10 -3.24 7.24
CA SER A 36 0.95 -2.93 8.65
C SER A 36 1.75 -3.94 9.52
N SER A 37 1.13 -4.40 10.60
CA SER A 37 1.61 -5.48 11.45
C SER A 37 0.85 -6.77 11.16
N TYR A 38 0.95 -7.77 12.04
CA TYR A 38 0.26 -9.04 11.86
C TYR A 38 -1.27 -8.87 11.80
N ILE A 39 -1.87 -9.40 10.73
CA ILE A 39 -3.31 -9.57 10.58
C ILE A 39 -3.58 -11.08 10.51
N ASP A 40 -4.52 -11.58 11.31
CA ASP A 40 -4.83 -13.02 11.30
C ASP A 40 -5.48 -13.41 9.98
N LEU A 41 -5.13 -14.59 9.47
CA LEU A 41 -5.71 -15.10 8.23
C LEU A 41 -7.18 -15.48 8.46
N PRO A 42 -8.06 -15.30 7.46
CA PRO A 42 -9.37 -15.94 7.43
C PRO A 42 -9.26 -17.45 7.70
N LYS A 43 -10.24 -18.01 8.43
CA LYS A 43 -10.22 -19.41 8.89
C LYS A 43 -9.96 -20.41 7.76
N GLU A 44 -10.54 -20.15 6.58
CA GLU A 44 -10.41 -20.97 5.38
C GLU A 44 -8.99 -21.04 4.81
N LEU A 45 -8.23 -19.93 4.91
CA LEU A 45 -6.83 -19.90 4.47
C LEU A 45 -5.91 -20.48 5.53
N LYS A 46 -6.22 -20.22 6.80
CA LYS A 46 -5.46 -20.74 7.94
C LYS A 46 -5.53 -22.26 8.04
N SER A 47 -6.68 -22.86 7.72
CA SER A 47 -6.87 -24.32 7.75
C SER A 47 -6.04 -25.06 6.70
N LYS A 48 -5.80 -24.42 5.53
CA LYS A 48 -4.98 -24.99 4.45
C LYS A 48 -3.50 -25.12 4.80
N LYS A 49 -3.01 -24.37 5.81
CA LYS A 49 -1.60 -24.35 6.25
C LYS A 49 -0.59 -24.10 5.10
N ALA A 50 -1.04 -23.49 4.00
CA ALA A 50 -0.23 -23.23 2.82
C ALA A 50 0.45 -21.85 2.83
N ILE A 51 0.09 -20.99 3.79
CA ILE A 51 0.59 -19.61 3.90
C ILE A 51 1.40 -19.48 5.19
N ILE A 52 2.64 -19.01 5.06
CA ILE A 52 3.44 -18.58 6.20
C ILE A 52 3.02 -17.15 6.57
N ASN A 53 2.16 -17.02 7.59
CA ASN A 53 1.77 -15.71 8.12
C ASN A 53 2.65 -15.34 9.33
N VAL A 54 3.71 -14.57 9.09
CA VAL A 54 4.68 -14.19 10.13
C VAL A 54 4.05 -13.23 11.15
N LYS A 55 4.11 -13.60 12.43
CA LYS A 55 3.51 -12.87 13.55
C LYS A 55 4.42 -11.75 14.06
N ASN A 56 4.42 -10.61 13.39
CA ASN A 56 5.15 -9.42 13.80
C ASN A 56 4.30 -8.43 14.63
N LYS A 57 4.96 -7.69 15.52
CA LYS A 57 4.36 -6.61 16.34
C LYS A 57 4.72 -5.20 15.84
N ASP A 58 5.66 -5.11 14.90
CA ASP A 58 6.10 -3.87 14.26
C ASP A 58 5.32 -3.64 12.95
N ASN A 59 5.60 -2.54 12.25
CA ASN A 59 4.99 -2.22 10.95
C ASN A 59 5.81 -2.76 9.76
N LYS A 60 6.56 -3.85 9.95
CA LYS A 60 7.48 -4.40 8.94
C LYS A 60 6.96 -5.69 8.30
N CYS A 61 5.64 -5.90 8.18
CA CYS A 61 5.10 -7.17 7.67
C CYS A 61 5.59 -7.53 6.27
N PHE A 62 5.83 -6.53 5.40
CA PHE A 62 6.38 -6.71 4.05
C PHE A 62 7.77 -7.35 4.10
N MET A 63 8.68 -6.79 4.91
CA MET A 63 10.03 -7.33 5.11
C MET A 63 9.99 -8.76 5.64
N TRP A 64 9.20 -9.00 6.69
CA TRP A 64 9.10 -10.34 7.28
C TRP A 64 8.52 -11.37 6.31
N SER A 65 7.59 -10.96 5.44
CA SER A 65 7.01 -11.83 4.42
C SER A 65 8.06 -12.25 3.39
N ILE A 66 8.86 -11.31 2.90
CA ILE A 66 9.94 -11.59 1.94
C ILE A 66 11.02 -12.47 2.57
N LEU A 67 11.50 -12.12 3.77
CA LEU A 67 12.51 -12.92 4.47
C LEU A 67 12.04 -14.36 4.73
N SER A 68 10.74 -14.57 5.00
CA SER A 68 10.19 -15.91 5.19
C SER A 68 10.14 -16.75 3.91
N ALA A 69 10.03 -16.10 2.75
CA ALA A 69 10.05 -16.75 1.45
C ALA A 69 11.49 -17.10 1.02
N ILE A 70 12.46 -16.20 1.26
CA ILE A 70 13.87 -16.41 0.91
C ILE A 70 14.53 -17.43 1.84
N HIS A 71 14.16 -17.43 3.13
CA HIS A 71 14.74 -18.30 4.15
C HIS A 71 13.69 -19.27 4.70
N PRO A 72 13.32 -20.33 3.95
CA PRO A 72 12.27 -21.25 4.38
C PRO A 72 12.65 -21.97 5.69
N VAL A 73 11.70 -22.01 6.63
CA VAL A 73 11.87 -22.65 7.94
C VAL A 73 10.82 -23.74 8.11
N VAL A 74 11.24 -24.94 8.50
CA VAL A 74 10.35 -26.09 8.65
C VAL A 74 9.48 -25.99 9.92
N LYS A 75 10.06 -25.54 11.04
CA LYS A 75 9.39 -25.50 12.34
C LYS A 75 9.19 -24.07 12.83
N ASP A 76 7.96 -23.76 13.21
CA ASP A 76 7.57 -22.46 13.74
C ASP A 76 7.85 -21.28 12.79
N ALA A 77 7.64 -21.48 11.48
CA ALA A 77 7.89 -20.50 10.42
C ALA A 77 7.13 -19.17 10.62
N GLN A 78 6.07 -19.16 11.42
CA GLN A 78 5.32 -17.95 11.77
C GLN A 78 6.06 -16.99 12.72
N ARG A 79 7.23 -17.36 13.28
CA ARG A 79 7.91 -16.56 14.29
C ARG A 79 8.97 -15.63 13.68
N VAL A 80 8.87 -14.33 13.97
CA VAL A 80 9.87 -13.32 13.58
C VAL A 80 11.28 -13.67 14.04
N SER A 81 11.44 -14.29 15.22
CA SER A 81 12.76 -14.67 15.76
C SER A 81 13.56 -15.59 14.84
N LYS A 82 12.91 -16.32 13.93
CA LYS A 82 13.58 -17.17 12.94
C LYS A 82 14.30 -16.38 11.86
N TYR A 83 13.81 -15.16 11.56
CA TYR A 83 14.28 -14.33 10.46
C TYR A 83 15.08 -13.11 10.90
N LYS A 84 15.10 -12.78 12.20
CA LYS A 84 15.83 -11.60 12.73
C LYS A 84 17.30 -11.50 12.29
N LYS A 85 17.98 -12.65 12.13
CA LYS A 85 19.37 -12.67 11.67
C LYS A 85 19.57 -12.15 10.24
N TYR A 86 18.50 -12.11 9.45
CA TYR A 86 18.47 -11.66 8.05
C TYR A 86 17.87 -10.25 7.89
N GLU A 87 17.61 -9.54 8.99
CA GLU A 87 16.95 -8.22 8.94
C GLU A 87 17.72 -7.19 8.10
N ASN A 88 19.05 -7.35 8.00
CA ASN A 88 19.93 -6.45 7.23
C ASN A 88 20.31 -6.99 5.85
N GLU A 89 19.74 -8.12 5.40
CA GLU A 89 20.08 -8.73 4.10
C GLU A 89 19.45 -7.99 2.93
N LEU A 90 18.27 -7.40 3.14
CA LEU A 90 17.50 -6.67 2.14
C LEU A 90 17.73 -5.16 2.27
N ASN A 91 17.74 -4.45 1.15
CA ASN A 91 17.99 -3.03 1.08
C ASN A 91 16.69 -2.20 1.16
N PHE A 92 16.34 -1.78 2.38
CA PHE A 92 15.23 -0.84 2.61
C PHE A 92 15.65 0.63 2.71
N LYS A 93 16.83 1.00 2.20
CA LYS A 93 17.33 2.38 2.31
C LYS A 93 16.40 3.35 1.58
N GLY A 94 15.95 4.38 2.29
CA GLY A 94 15.03 5.38 1.74
C GLY A 94 13.56 4.94 1.68
N ILE A 95 13.23 3.76 2.21
CA ILE A 95 11.85 3.27 2.34
C ILE A 95 11.41 3.45 3.80
N LYS A 96 10.22 4.02 4.02
CA LYS A 96 9.62 4.15 5.35
C LYS A 96 8.62 3.01 5.57
N PHE A 97 8.59 2.48 6.79
CA PHE A 97 7.61 1.48 7.20
C PHE A 97 6.41 2.13 7.91
N PRO A 98 5.18 1.62 7.75
CA PRO A 98 4.81 0.55 6.80
C PRO A 98 5.00 0.98 5.34
N ILE A 99 5.40 0.03 4.49
CA ILE A 99 5.72 0.33 3.09
C ILE A 99 4.46 0.81 2.35
N SER A 100 4.61 1.85 1.52
CA SER A 100 3.55 2.30 0.63
C SER A 100 3.61 1.56 -0.71
N PHE A 101 2.48 1.51 -1.44
CA PHE A 101 2.42 0.89 -2.76
C PHE A 101 3.48 1.45 -3.74
N ASN A 102 3.73 2.76 -3.68
CA ASN A 102 4.73 3.42 -4.54
C ASN A 102 6.17 3.05 -4.16
N ASP A 103 6.43 2.64 -2.92
CA ASP A 103 7.75 2.26 -2.46
C ASP A 103 8.12 0.82 -2.85
N ILE A 104 7.14 -0.03 -3.18
CA ILE A 104 7.39 -1.39 -3.72
C ILE A 104 8.23 -1.30 -5.00
N LYS A 105 7.88 -0.39 -5.90
CA LYS A 105 8.65 -0.15 -7.13
C LYS A 105 10.07 0.35 -6.87
N LYS A 106 10.32 1.00 -5.72
CA LYS A 106 11.67 1.44 -5.33
C LYS A 106 12.46 0.28 -4.74
N PHE A 107 11.80 -0.55 -3.93
CA PHE A 107 12.38 -1.78 -3.39
C PHE A 107 12.87 -2.70 -4.51
N GLU A 108 12.00 -3.02 -5.47
CA GLU A 108 12.33 -3.91 -6.61
C GLU A 108 13.47 -3.40 -7.51
N LYS A 109 13.76 -2.09 -7.50
CA LYS A 109 14.87 -1.51 -8.27
C LYS A 109 16.21 -1.53 -7.54
N ASN A 110 16.17 -1.66 -6.21
CA ASN A 110 17.33 -1.58 -5.33
C ASN A 110 17.84 -2.96 -4.88
N GLU A 111 17.16 -4.03 -5.30
CA GLU A 111 17.50 -5.45 -5.15
C GLU A 111 18.07 -6.03 -6.46
#